data_AF-A0AAI9LKC0-F1
#
_entry.id   AF-A0AAI9LKC0-F1
#
_cell.length_a   1.000
_cell.length_b   1.000
_cell.length_c   1.000
_cell.angle_alpha   90.00
_cell.angle_beta   90.00
_cell.angle_gamma   90.00
#
_symmetry.space_group_name_H-M   'P 1'
#
loop_
_entity.id
_entity.type
_entity.pdbx_description
1 polymer ?
#
loop_
_entity_poly.entity_id
_entity_poly.type
_entity_poly.pdbx_seq_one_letter_code
_entity_poly.pdbx_strand_id
1 'polypeptide(L)'
;MNGETMGMPVGQVNAILEDELVMRIGIPHRGGRLAFHAFEQGYPAMVSANAFWNPTKREFVMPAATDLTEMDFALDSAGYSAISLWQKKGRQDGIAGVYPWSLEQYLEFANLCGARWMSSPDLCCEPQVAGNQEEVDYRVNTTATLLEASLRVLYEWQNRLARTLTAREVANMIKPIVPVLQGWNVETYLRSLDLTMQVWERWQPWLAPPALIGVGSVCRRSLNHPTHGLYAILSGLEGRLPKGVRAHLFGIKGSCLAELKMMDWIASADSMAYDFGARVKARECGVSNTIEHRSSEMSRWMSSAASRLKPAPGDQFRLSLSH
;
A
#
# COMPACT_ATOMS: atom_id res chain seq x y z
N MET A 1 -38.43 4.69 -8.52
CA MET A 1 -37.62 5.93 -8.43
C MET A 1 -37.03 5.97 -7.03
N ASN A 2 -35.85 5.39 -6.84
CA ASN A 2 -35.20 5.42 -5.53
C ASN A 2 -34.61 6.81 -5.36
N GLY A 3 -35.15 7.58 -4.41
CA GLY A 3 -34.66 8.91 -4.06
C GLY A 3 -33.28 8.82 -3.42
N GLU A 4 -32.23 8.76 -4.25
CA GLU A 4 -30.87 8.97 -3.76
C GLU A 4 -30.75 10.44 -3.32
N THR A 5 -30.41 10.64 -2.06
CA THR A 5 -30.29 11.97 -1.45
C THR A 5 -29.04 12.68 -1.95
N MET A 6 -29.21 13.94 -2.39
CA MET A 6 -28.09 14.87 -2.59
C MET A 6 -27.38 15.09 -1.26
N GLY A 7 -26.06 15.25 -1.29
CA GLY A 7 -25.26 15.54 -0.10
C GLY A 7 -24.01 14.68 0.04
N MET A 8 -23.30 14.91 1.15
CA MET A 8 -22.05 14.23 1.43
C MET A 8 -22.26 12.74 1.66
N PRO A 9 -21.43 11.86 1.07
CA PRO A 9 -21.43 10.45 1.43
C PRO A 9 -20.99 10.27 2.89
N VAL A 10 -21.56 9.28 3.55
CA VAL A 10 -21.26 8.90 4.94
C VAL A 10 -20.97 7.41 5.00
N GLY A 11 -20.19 6.98 5.99
CA GLY A 11 -19.85 5.57 6.19
C GLY A 11 -19.00 4.98 5.06
N GLN A 12 -18.18 5.81 4.40
CA GLN A 12 -17.36 5.33 3.29
C GLN A 12 -16.24 4.41 3.78
N VAL A 13 -16.07 3.27 3.11
CA VAL A 13 -14.95 2.35 3.33
C VAL A 13 -13.78 2.71 2.41
N ASN A 14 -12.55 2.49 2.88
CA ASN A 14 -11.32 2.86 2.17
C ASN A 14 -10.76 1.74 1.26
N ALA A 15 -11.27 0.53 1.38
CA ALA A 15 -10.93 -0.60 0.52
C ALA A 15 -12.05 -1.64 0.54
N ILE A 16 -12.16 -2.41 -0.53
CA ILE A 16 -12.98 -3.63 -0.60
C ILE A 16 -12.02 -4.82 -0.63
N LEU A 17 -12.20 -5.74 0.30
CA LEU A 17 -11.27 -6.84 0.56
C LEU A 17 -11.86 -8.17 0.11
N GLU A 18 -10.99 -9.06 -0.36
CA GLU A 18 -11.30 -10.47 -0.54
C GLU A 18 -11.24 -11.20 0.81
N ASP A 19 -11.93 -12.32 0.94
CA ASP A 19 -11.89 -13.12 2.17
C ASP A 19 -10.49 -13.72 2.39
N GLU A 20 -9.90 -14.26 1.33
CA GLU A 20 -8.57 -14.88 1.35
C GLU A 20 -7.43 -13.84 1.32
N LEU A 21 -6.25 -14.24 1.80
CA LEU A 21 -5.04 -13.42 1.74
C LEU A 21 -4.60 -13.26 0.28
N VAL A 22 -4.61 -12.02 -0.21
CA VAL A 22 -4.20 -11.70 -1.59
C VAL A 22 -2.70 -11.35 -1.66
N MET A 23 -1.93 -12.13 -2.42
CA MET A 23 -0.55 -11.76 -2.78
C MET A 23 -0.54 -10.92 -4.05
N ARG A 24 -0.07 -9.68 -3.95
CA ARG A 24 0.05 -8.73 -5.07
C ARG A 24 1.47 -8.75 -5.63
N ILE A 25 1.59 -8.81 -6.96
CA ILE A 25 2.88 -8.72 -7.64
C ILE A 25 3.29 -7.27 -7.86
N GLY A 26 4.50 -6.90 -7.47
CA GLY A 26 5.03 -5.56 -7.70
C GLY A 26 5.35 -5.33 -9.18
N ILE A 27 4.71 -4.35 -9.82
CA ILE A 27 5.00 -3.99 -11.21
C ILE A 27 5.80 -2.68 -11.22
N PRO A 28 7.07 -2.68 -11.68
CA PRO A 28 7.93 -1.50 -11.63
C PRO A 28 7.60 -0.43 -12.68
N HIS A 29 6.64 -0.70 -13.57
CA HIS A 29 6.31 0.12 -14.73
C HIS A 29 4.83 0.44 -14.74
N ARG A 30 4.46 1.61 -15.26
CA ARG A 30 3.08 2.05 -15.48
C ARG A 30 2.31 1.31 -16.60
N GLY A 31 2.90 0.25 -17.16
CA GLY A 31 2.34 -0.52 -18.27
C GLY A 31 3.40 -1.34 -19.01
N GLY A 32 3.07 -1.76 -20.23
CA GLY A 32 3.95 -2.54 -21.10
C GLY A 32 3.93 -4.04 -20.79
N ARG A 33 4.84 -4.79 -21.42
CA ARG A 33 4.78 -6.26 -21.49
C ARG A 33 4.75 -7.00 -20.14
N LEU A 34 5.29 -6.43 -19.07
CA LEU A 34 5.19 -7.04 -17.74
C LEU A 34 3.82 -6.85 -17.10
N ALA A 35 3.20 -5.68 -17.31
CA ALA A 35 1.83 -5.45 -16.90
C ALA A 35 0.88 -6.35 -17.71
N PHE A 36 1.11 -6.44 -19.03
CA PHE A 36 0.37 -7.34 -19.91
C PHE A 36 0.49 -8.81 -19.47
N HIS A 37 1.70 -9.29 -19.15
CA HIS A 37 1.87 -10.65 -18.63
C HIS A 37 1.12 -10.88 -17.32
N ALA A 38 1.17 -9.93 -16.38
CA ALA A 38 0.41 -10.04 -15.14
C ALA A 38 -1.11 -10.04 -15.37
N PHE A 39 -1.59 -9.26 -16.34
CA PHE A 39 -2.98 -9.26 -16.80
C PHE A 39 -3.39 -10.61 -17.39
N GLU A 40 -2.62 -11.16 -18.34
CA GLU A 40 -2.89 -12.47 -18.96
C GLU A 40 -2.95 -13.60 -17.93
N GLN A 41 -2.14 -13.51 -16.88
CA GLN A 41 -2.10 -14.50 -15.80
C GLN A 41 -3.13 -14.24 -14.69
N GLY A 42 -3.86 -13.13 -14.72
CA GLY A 42 -4.83 -12.74 -13.69
C GLY A 42 -4.19 -12.45 -12.33
N TYR A 43 -2.93 -11.97 -12.30
CA TYR A 43 -2.23 -11.69 -11.05
C TYR A 43 -2.67 -10.34 -10.47
N PRO A 44 -3.14 -10.28 -9.20
CA PRO A 44 -3.33 -9.01 -8.50
C PRO A 44 -2.00 -8.25 -8.43
N ALA A 45 -2.04 -6.93 -8.60
CA ALA A 45 -0.84 -6.11 -8.75
C ALA A 45 -0.72 -5.04 -7.65
N MET A 46 0.52 -4.61 -7.44
CA MET A 46 0.88 -3.40 -6.71
C MET A 46 1.77 -2.55 -7.60
N VAL A 47 1.44 -1.26 -7.73
CA VAL A 47 2.20 -0.30 -8.54
C VAL A 47 2.51 0.93 -7.72
N SER A 48 3.74 1.43 -7.84
CA SER A 48 4.14 2.65 -7.16
C SER A 48 3.73 3.89 -7.93
N ALA A 49 3.22 4.90 -7.23
CA ALA A 49 2.91 6.21 -7.82
C ALA A 49 4.10 6.81 -8.59
N ASN A 50 5.33 6.56 -8.12
CA ASN A 50 6.54 7.00 -8.81
C ASN A 50 6.68 6.45 -10.24
N ALA A 51 6.09 5.28 -10.55
CA ALA A 51 6.11 4.73 -11.91
C ALA A 51 5.33 5.59 -12.92
N PHE A 52 4.40 6.41 -12.44
CA PHE A 52 3.56 7.29 -13.25
C PHE A 52 4.07 8.73 -13.31
N TRP A 53 4.98 9.13 -12.41
CA TRP A 53 5.50 10.49 -12.36
C TRP A 53 6.44 10.80 -13.53
N ASN A 54 6.14 11.87 -14.27
CA ASN A 54 7.04 12.43 -15.27
C ASN A 54 7.82 13.62 -14.68
N PRO A 55 9.12 13.48 -14.36
CA PRO A 55 9.88 14.55 -13.70
C PRO A 55 10.13 15.76 -14.60
N THR A 56 10.14 15.59 -15.93
CA THR A 56 10.36 16.70 -16.88
C THR A 56 9.10 17.57 -16.97
N LYS A 57 7.93 16.95 -17.03
CA LYS A 57 6.65 17.66 -17.11
C LYS A 57 6.08 18.06 -15.74
N ARG A 58 6.60 17.45 -14.67
CA ARG A 58 6.11 17.61 -13.29
C ARG A 58 4.62 17.26 -13.14
N GLU A 59 4.23 16.17 -13.78
CA GLU A 59 2.85 15.66 -13.76
C GLU A 59 2.84 14.13 -13.69
N PHE A 60 1.74 13.57 -13.18
CA PHE A 60 1.47 12.15 -13.34
C PHE A 60 0.95 11.86 -14.74
N VAL A 61 1.45 10.81 -15.37
CA VAL A 61 1.07 10.42 -16.73
C VAL A 61 0.60 8.98 -16.74
N MET A 62 -0.70 8.81 -16.96
CA MET A 62 -1.28 7.52 -17.33
C MET A 62 -1.01 7.25 -18.81
N PRO A 63 -0.52 6.06 -19.19
CA PRO A 63 -0.41 5.69 -20.59
C PRO A 63 -1.78 5.69 -21.28
N ALA A 64 -1.83 6.07 -22.57
CA ALA A 64 -3.07 6.04 -23.36
C ALA A 64 -3.67 4.62 -23.49
N ALA A 65 -2.82 3.60 -23.41
CA ALA A 65 -3.23 2.20 -23.33
C ALA A 65 -2.35 1.48 -22.30
N THR A 66 -2.98 0.77 -21.37
CA THR A 66 -2.31 -0.02 -20.33
C THR A 66 -3.27 -1.07 -19.79
N ASP A 67 -2.80 -2.30 -19.63
CA ASP A 67 -3.61 -3.39 -19.08
C ASP A 67 -3.86 -3.25 -17.57
N LEU A 68 -3.12 -2.35 -16.91
CA LEU A 68 -3.27 -2.11 -15.47
C LEU A 68 -4.70 -1.72 -15.10
N THR A 69 -5.40 -0.95 -15.93
CA THR A 69 -6.79 -0.52 -15.64
C THR A 69 -7.79 -1.66 -15.65
N GLU A 70 -7.44 -2.78 -16.28
CA GLU A 70 -8.27 -3.98 -16.37
C GLU A 70 -7.91 -5.03 -15.29
N MET A 71 -6.98 -4.70 -14.40
CA MET A 71 -6.49 -5.60 -13.34
C MET A 71 -6.93 -5.13 -11.95
N ASP A 72 -6.94 -6.06 -10.99
CA ASP A 72 -6.93 -5.71 -9.56
C ASP A 72 -5.55 -5.18 -9.18
N PHE A 73 -5.28 -3.90 -9.43
CA PHE A 73 -4.08 -3.24 -8.96
C PHE A 73 -4.34 -2.30 -7.80
N ALA A 74 -3.41 -2.30 -6.84
CA ALA A 74 -3.34 -1.31 -5.77
C ALA A 74 -2.23 -0.30 -6.07
N LEU A 75 -2.37 0.92 -5.53
CA LEU A 75 -1.40 2.00 -5.71
C LEU A 75 -0.70 2.33 -4.38
N ASP A 76 0.63 2.11 -4.32
CA ASP A 76 1.44 2.64 -3.23
C ASP A 76 1.82 4.11 -3.48
N SER A 77 1.94 4.87 -2.40
CA SER A 77 2.26 6.31 -2.40
C SER A 77 3.67 6.63 -2.89
N ALA A 78 4.55 5.63 -3.03
CA ALA A 78 5.97 5.73 -3.32
C ALA A 78 6.84 6.31 -2.19
N GLY A 79 6.45 6.19 -0.91
CA GLY A 79 7.21 6.75 0.21
C GLY A 79 8.69 6.35 0.26
N TYR A 80 9.02 5.07 0.03
CA TYR A 80 10.40 4.62 -0.04
C TYR A 80 11.19 5.24 -1.21
N SER A 81 10.57 5.33 -2.39
CA SER A 81 11.17 5.95 -3.57
C SER A 81 11.38 7.45 -3.40
N ALA A 82 10.42 8.14 -2.77
CA ALA A 82 10.52 9.56 -2.45
C ALA A 82 11.67 9.84 -1.48
N ILE A 83 11.81 9.06 -0.41
CA ILE A 83 12.94 9.18 0.52
C ILE A 83 14.28 8.88 -0.18
N SER A 84 14.32 7.83 -1.00
CA SER A 84 15.52 7.50 -1.78
C SER A 84 15.92 8.63 -2.74
N LEU A 85 14.95 9.32 -3.32
CA LEU A 85 15.18 10.48 -4.18
C LEU A 85 15.68 11.67 -3.36
N TRP A 86 15.05 11.95 -2.22
CA TRP A 86 15.44 13.00 -1.29
C TRP A 86 16.88 12.81 -0.78
N GLN A 87 17.27 11.59 -0.39
CA GLN A 87 18.65 11.29 0.02
C GLN A 87 19.67 11.55 -1.11
N LYS A 88 19.27 11.35 -2.37
CA LYS A 88 20.16 11.53 -3.54
C LYS A 88 20.22 12.96 -4.06
N LYS A 89 19.11 13.70 -3.98
CA LYS A 89 18.93 15.01 -4.64
C LYS A 89 18.62 16.15 -3.67
N GLY A 90 18.49 15.87 -2.38
CA GLY A 90 18.12 16.85 -1.35
C GLY A 90 16.62 17.12 -1.30
N ARG A 91 16.24 18.28 -0.77
CA ARG A 91 14.84 18.73 -0.65
C ARG A 91 14.12 18.66 -2.00
N GLN A 92 12.92 18.09 -1.99
CA GLN A 92 11.99 18.09 -3.12
C GLN A 92 10.96 19.21 -2.99
N ASP A 93 10.27 19.54 -4.07
CA ASP A 93 9.31 20.65 -4.09
C ASP A 93 7.92 20.29 -3.54
N GLY A 94 7.64 19.01 -3.37
CA GLY A 94 6.31 18.49 -3.05
C GLY A 94 6.10 18.17 -1.58
N ILE A 95 5.32 17.12 -1.34
CA ILE A 95 4.86 16.70 0.00
C ILE A 95 6.04 16.62 0.98
N ALA A 96 5.93 17.36 2.10
CA ALA A 96 6.91 17.42 3.18
C ALA A 96 8.36 17.76 2.77
N GLY A 97 8.58 18.27 1.56
CA GLY A 97 9.93 18.43 1.01
C GLY A 97 10.64 17.11 0.65
N VAL A 98 9.90 16.00 0.60
CA VAL A 98 10.40 14.64 0.35
C VAL A 98 9.89 14.08 -0.97
N TYR A 99 8.64 14.33 -1.32
CA TYR A 99 8.05 13.88 -2.58
C TYR A 99 8.27 14.92 -3.68
N PRO A 100 8.45 14.52 -4.95
CA PRO A 100 8.63 15.47 -6.05
C PRO A 100 7.31 16.07 -6.57
N TRP A 101 6.16 15.62 -6.07
CA TRP A 101 4.81 16.07 -6.44
C TRP A 101 4.04 16.63 -5.25
N SER A 102 3.05 17.49 -5.51
CA SER A 102 2.15 18.00 -4.48
C SER A 102 1.17 16.93 -3.98
N LEU A 103 0.53 17.18 -2.85
CA LEU A 103 -0.48 16.27 -2.30
C LEU A 103 -1.68 16.16 -3.24
N GLU A 104 -2.14 17.28 -3.79
CA GLU A 104 -3.26 17.36 -4.73
C GLU A 104 -2.95 16.59 -6.01
N GLN A 105 -1.75 16.75 -6.59
CA GLN A 105 -1.35 15.99 -7.78
C GLN A 105 -1.41 14.48 -7.54
N TYR A 106 -0.95 14.04 -6.36
CA TYR A 106 -1.00 12.63 -6.00
C TYR A 106 -2.44 12.13 -5.83
N LEU A 107 -3.25 12.84 -5.04
CA LEU A 107 -4.62 12.42 -4.74
C LEU A 107 -5.52 12.47 -5.98
N GLU A 108 -5.32 13.44 -6.86
CA GLU A 108 -6.02 13.52 -8.15
C GLU A 108 -5.68 12.29 -8.99
N PHE A 109 -4.38 12.02 -9.19
CA PHE A 109 -3.95 10.85 -9.95
C PHE A 109 -4.45 9.54 -9.32
N ALA A 110 -4.34 9.38 -8.00
CA ALA A 110 -4.73 8.17 -7.30
C ALA A 110 -6.22 7.85 -7.47
N ASN A 111 -7.09 8.86 -7.47
CA ASN A 111 -8.53 8.70 -7.70
C ASN A 111 -8.90 8.47 -9.17
N LEU A 112 -8.06 8.89 -10.12
CA LEU A 112 -8.31 8.74 -11.56
C LEU A 112 -7.70 7.49 -12.18
N CYS A 113 -6.67 6.91 -11.56
CA CYS A 113 -5.89 5.83 -12.17
C CYS A 113 -6.62 4.47 -12.21
N GLY A 114 -7.73 4.32 -11.50
CA GLY A 114 -8.51 3.08 -11.46
C GLY A 114 -8.01 2.05 -10.43
N ALA A 115 -7.15 2.45 -9.50
CA ALA A 115 -6.65 1.55 -8.46
C ALA A 115 -7.79 1.04 -7.56
N ARG A 116 -7.72 -0.24 -7.18
CA ARG A 116 -8.66 -0.87 -6.24
C ARG A 116 -8.65 -0.17 -4.88
N TRP A 117 -7.47 0.27 -4.46
CA TRP A 117 -7.24 1.14 -3.32
C TRP A 117 -5.87 1.82 -3.48
N MET A 118 -5.69 2.94 -2.78
CA MET A 118 -4.49 3.76 -2.80
C MET A 118 -4.02 4.04 -1.37
N SER A 119 -2.72 4.04 -1.11
CA SER A 119 -2.16 4.27 0.22
C SER A 119 -1.86 5.74 0.50
N SER A 120 -1.99 6.21 1.75
CA SER A 120 -1.59 7.56 2.12
C SER A 120 -0.08 7.75 1.92
N PRO A 121 0.38 8.97 1.60
CA PRO A 121 1.79 9.31 1.69
C PRO A 121 2.31 9.04 3.11
N ASP A 122 3.49 8.45 3.19
CA ASP A 122 4.11 7.99 4.41
C ASP A 122 5.62 8.26 4.39
N LEU A 123 6.28 8.11 5.54
CA LEU A 123 7.73 8.15 5.63
C LEU A 123 8.25 6.86 6.26
N CYS A 124 9.00 6.08 5.49
CA CYS A 124 9.54 4.81 5.94
C CYS A 124 10.63 4.98 7.02
N CYS A 125 10.74 3.99 7.92
CA CYS A 125 11.48 3.99 9.16
C CYS A 125 12.58 2.92 9.21
N GLU A 126 13.00 2.36 8.07
CA GLU A 126 14.10 1.40 8.07
C GLU A 126 15.42 2.06 8.52
N PRO A 127 16.35 1.33 9.17
CA PRO A 127 17.60 1.89 9.68
C PRO A 127 18.47 2.59 8.64
N GLN A 128 18.30 2.26 7.35
CA GLN A 128 19.02 2.94 6.26
C GLN A 128 18.52 4.36 5.99
N VAL A 129 17.34 4.73 6.51
CA VAL A 129 16.71 6.05 6.34
C VAL A 129 16.39 6.74 7.66
N ALA A 130 16.24 5.99 8.74
CA ALA A 130 15.99 6.46 10.10
C ALA A 130 17.09 5.93 11.02
N GLY A 131 18.13 6.73 11.25
CA GLY A 131 19.34 6.30 11.94
C GLY A 131 19.20 6.19 13.47
N ASN A 132 18.16 6.79 14.04
CA ASN A 132 17.93 6.86 15.48
C ASN A 132 16.43 6.94 15.82
N GLN A 133 16.10 6.85 17.11
CA GLN A 133 14.72 6.87 17.59
C GLN A 133 13.98 8.19 17.30
N GLU A 134 14.67 9.33 17.37
CA GLU A 134 14.07 10.65 17.09
C GLU A 134 13.62 10.74 15.63
N GLU A 135 14.41 10.22 14.70
CA GLU A 135 14.04 10.13 13.28
C GLU A 135 12.85 9.19 13.06
N VAL A 136 12.81 8.05 13.76
CA VAL A 136 11.65 7.13 13.70
C VAL A 136 10.39 7.84 14.21
N ASP A 137 10.47 8.53 15.34
CA ASP A 137 9.37 9.28 15.94
C ASP A 137 8.88 10.40 15.02
N TYR A 138 9.80 11.17 14.43
CA TYR A 138 9.48 12.20 13.45
C TYR A 138 8.70 11.61 12.27
N ARG A 139 9.15 10.47 11.73
CA ARG A 139 8.53 9.82 10.57
C ARG A 139 7.16 9.24 10.90
N VAL A 140 6.98 8.67 12.08
CA VAL A 140 5.67 8.22 12.59
C VAL A 140 4.70 9.40 12.71
N ASN A 141 5.11 10.50 13.36
CA ASN A 141 4.28 11.70 13.50
C ASN A 141 3.94 12.34 12.15
N THR A 142 4.93 12.41 11.25
CA THR A 142 4.74 12.98 9.92
C THR A 142 3.79 12.14 9.09
N THR A 143 3.88 10.81 9.16
CA THR A 143 2.95 9.91 8.46
C THR A 143 1.49 10.14 8.89
N ALA A 144 1.23 10.31 10.20
CA ALA A 144 -0.11 10.67 10.68
C ALA A 144 -0.55 12.07 10.20
N THR A 145 0.37 13.04 10.13
CA THR A 145 0.11 14.38 9.58
C THR A 145 -0.25 14.32 8.09
N LEU A 146 0.44 13.47 7.32
CA LEU A 146 0.18 13.28 5.89
C LEU A 146 -1.17 12.61 5.64
N LEU A 147 -1.58 11.68 6.51
CA LEU A 147 -2.93 11.12 6.48
C LEU A 147 -3.99 12.20 6.72
N GLU A 148 -3.87 13.01 7.77
CA GLU A 148 -4.80 14.10 8.06
C GLU A 148 -4.89 15.08 6.88
N ALA A 149 -3.75 15.48 6.30
CA ALA A 149 -3.73 16.35 5.13
C ALA A 149 -4.45 15.72 3.93
N SER A 150 -4.24 14.43 3.70
CA SER A 150 -4.91 13.70 2.61
C SER A 150 -6.42 13.69 2.79
N LEU A 151 -6.89 13.38 4.00
CA LEU A 151 -8.32 13.33 4.32
C LEU A 151 -8.98 14.71 4.21
N ARG A 152 -8.30 15.80 4.60
CA ARG A 152 -8.81 17.18 4.41
C ARG A 152 -9.06 17.51 2.95
N VAL A 153 -8.11 17.18 2.07
CA VAL A 153 -8.22 17.45 0.63
C VAL A 153 -9.37 16.65 0.03
N LEU A 154 -9.44 15.35 0.32
CA LEU A 154 -10.51 14.48 -0.18
C LEU A 154 -11.89 14.92 0.33
N TYR A 155 -12.01 15.29 1.60
CA TYR A 155 -13.25 15.80 2.19
C TYR A 155 -13.72 17.07 1.50
N GLU A 156 -12.82 18.03 1.27
CA GLU A 156 -13.14 19.28 0.58
C GLU A 156 -13.56 19.05 -0.87
N TRP A 157 -12.91 18.13 -1.59
CA TRP A 157 -13.32 17.76 -2.95
C TRP A 157 -14.71 17.13 -2.97
N GLN A 158 -14.99 16.18 -2.07
CA GLN A 158 -16.31 15.59 -1.96
C GLN A 158 -17.39 16.62 -1.58
N ASN A 159 -17.11 17.54 -0.66
CA ASN A 159 -18.03 18.63 -0.28
C ASN A 159 -18.41 19.50 -1.46
N ARG A 160 -17.46 19.78 -2.37
CA ARG A 160 -17.73 20.56 -3.57
C ARG A 160 -18.59 19.78 -4.55
N LEU A 161 -18.27 18.51 -4.80
CA LEU A 161 -19.03 17.65 -5.71
C LEU A 161 -20.45 17.36 -5.20
N ALA A 162 -20.63 17.21 -3.89
CA ALA A 162 -21.92 16.97 -3.23
C ALA A 162 -22.94 18.11 -3.41
N ARG A 163 -22.52 19.28 -3.90
CA ARG A 163 -23.42 20.38 -4.26
C ARG A 163 -24.20 20.12 -5.54
N THR A 164 -23.68 19.26 -6.40
CA THR A 164 -24.24 19.00 -7.75
C THR A 164 -24.49 17.52 -8.03
N LEU A 165 -23.91 16.62 -7.24
CA LEU A 165 -23.98 15.17 -7.43
C LEU A 165 -24.63 14.48 -6.22
N THR A 166 -25.16 13.28 -6.43
CA THR A 166 -25.66 12.44 -5.33
C THR A 166 -24.51 11.92 -4.47
N ALA A 167 -24.79 11.55 -3.23
CA ALA A 167 -23.78 10.95 -2.34
C ALA A 167 -23.07 9.74 -2.98
N ARG A 168 -23.81 8.93 -3.75
CA ARG A 168 -23.27 7.76 -4.45
C ARG A 168 -22.31 8.13 -5.58
N GLU A 169 -22.66 9.13 -6.37
CA GLU A 169 -21.79 9.64 -7.45
C GLU A 169 -20.48 10.19 -6.86
N VAL A 170 -20.58 11.00 -5.80
CA VAL A 170 -19.41 11.55 -5.09
C VAL A 170 -18.51 10.43 -4.56
N ALA A 171 -19.09 9.45 -3.86
CA ALA A 171 -18.35 8.30 -3.31
C ALA A 171 -17.74 7.40 -4.40
N ASN A 172 -18.27 7.41 -5.62
CA ASN A 172 -17.70 6.68 -6.75
C ASN A 172 -16.54 7.42 -7.40
N MET A 173 -16.58 8.75 -7.45
CA MET A 173 -15.53 9.57 -8.05
C MET A 173 -14.32 9.74 -7.14
N ILE A 174 -14.53 9.94 -5.84
CA ILE A 174 -13.47 10.21 -4.87
C ILE A 174 -13.54 9.17 -3.76
N LYS A 175 -12.48 8.38 -3.60
CA LYS A 175 -12.39 7.29 -2.64
C LYS A 175 -11.52 7.69 -1.44
N PRO A 176 -11.88 7.24 -0.21
CA PRO A 176 -10.99 7.40 0.95
C PRO A 176 -9.69 6.62 0.77
N ILE A 177 -8.60 7.16 1.31
CA ILE A 177 -7.26 6.59 1.18
C ILE A 177 -6.97 5.54 2.28
N VAL A 178 -6.13 4.54 1.98
CA VAL A 178 -5.67 3.54 2.94
C VAL A 178 -4.55 4.13 3.81
N PRO A 179 -4.72 4.27 5.13
CA PRO A 179 -3.67 4.80 5.99
C PRO A 179 -2.52 3.80 6.11
N VAL A 180 -1.30 4.29 6.39
CA VAL A 180 -0.11 3.45 6.54
C VAL A 180 0.50 3.61 7.92
N LEU A 181 0.68 2.51 8.64
CA LEU A 181 1.45 2.46 9.88
C LEU A 181 2.94 2.44 9.57
N GLN A 182 3.69 3.21 10.35
CA GLN A 182 5.15 3.26 10.29
C GLN A 182 5.75 2.98 11.67
N GLY A 183 7.00 2.53 11.69
CA GLY A 183 7.68 2.16 12.93
C GLY A 183 8.83 1.18 12.69
N TRP A 184 9.58 0.90 13.76
CA TRP A 184 10.71 -0.03 13.74
C TRP A 184 10.66 -1.11 14.83
N ASN A 185 10.08 -0.80 15.98
CA ASN A 185 9.81 -1.73 17.08
C ASN A 185 8.30 -1.77 17.39
N VAL A 186 7.85 -2.71 18.22
CA VAL A 186 6.41 -2.86 18.54
C VAL A 186 5.81 -1.56 19.08
N GLU A 187 6.50 -0.88 20.00
CA GLU A 187 6.03 0.35 20.62
C GLU A 187 5.77 1.47 19.60
N THR A 188 6.71 1.69 18.67
CA THR A 188 6.55 2.69 17.60
C THR A 188 5.40 2.37 16.65
N TYR A 189 5.15 1.09 16.36
CA TYR A 189 3.98 0.69 15.56
C TYR A 189 2.66 0.89 16.31
N LEU A 190 2.61 0.59 17.60
CA LEU A 190 1.43 0.83 18.43
C LEU A 190 1.13 2.32 18.53
N ARG A 191 2.14 3.16 18.74
CA ARG A 191 1.99 4.61 18.67
C ARG A 191 1.51 5.09 17.31
N SER A 192 2.04 4.52 16.22
CA SER A 192 1.58 4.85 14.86
C SER A 192 0.12 4.47 14.66
N LEU A 193 -0.34 3.36 15.23
CA LEU A 193 -1.74 2.94 15.21
C LEU A 193 -2.61 3.93 15.99
N ASP A 194 -2.21 4.28 17.21
CA ASP A 194 -2.95 5.24 18.04
C ASP A 194 -3.10 6.60 17.34
N LEU A 195 -2.03 7.12 16.74
CA LEU A 195 -2.08 8.38 15.98
C LEU A 195 -2.96 8.26 14.73
N THR A 196 -2.89 7.12 14.03
CA THR A 196 -3.73 6.85 12.85
C THR A 196 -5.20 6.84 13.23
N MET A 197 -5.57 6.18 14.33
CA MET A 197 -6.95 6.12 14.80
C MET A 197 -7.45 7.48 15.28
N GLN A 198 -6.64 8.24 16.02
CA GLN A 198 -6.97 9.61 16.41
C GLN A 198 -7.24 10.52 15.21
N VAL A 199 -6.48 10.35 14.12
CA VAL A 199 -6.76 11.04 12.85
C VAL A 199 -8.08 10.56 12.29
N TRP A 200 -8.24 9.25 12.09
CA TRP A 200 -9.39 8.65 11.43
C TRP A 200 -10.73 8.96 12.11
N GLU A 201 -10.78 8.91 13.44
CA GLU A 201 -12.00 9.13 14.23
C GLU A 201 -12.57 10.54 14.06
N ARG A 202 -11.72 11.56 13.81
CA ARG A 202 -12.18 12.93 13.51
C ARG A 202 -12.99 13.02 12.22
N TRP A 203 -12.81 12.05 11.34
CA TRP A 203 -13.43 11.96 10.03
C TRP A 203 -14.65 11.02 10.04
N GLN A 204 -15.08 10.53 11.20
CA GLN A 204 -16.36 9.82 11.35
C GLN A 204 -17.50 10.84 11.65
N PRO A 205 -18.73 10.63 11.12
CA PRO A 205 -19.21 9.47 10.35
C PRO A 205 -19.03 9.60 8.83
N TRP A 206 -18.28 10.58 8.33
CA TRP A 206 -17.99 10.70 6.89
C TRP A 206 -17.30 9.42 6.36
N LEU A 207 -16.37 8.88 7.13
CA LEU A 207 -15.76 7.57 6.93
C LEU A 207 -16.38 6.53 7.88
N ALA A 208 -16.46 5.28 7.42
CA ALA A 208 -16.61 4.12 8.29
C ALA A 208 -15.28 3.84 9.02
N PRO A 209 -15.23 2.95 10.03
CA PRO A 209 -13.95 2.39 10.48
C PRO A 209 -13.11 1.87 9.29
N PRO A 210 -11.78 2.01 9.33
CA PRO A 210 -10.94 1.67 8.18
C PRO A 210 -11.06 0.17 7.88
N ALA A 211 -11.40 -0.23 6.65
CA ALA A 211 -11.43 -1.64 6.29
C ALA A 211 -10.01 -2.20 6.16
N LEU A 212 -9.09 -1.39 5.62
CA LEU A 212 -7.70 -1.75 5.39
C LEU A 212 -6.75 -0.72 6.00
N ILE A 213 -5.67 -1.19 6.62
CA ILE A 213 -4.54 -0.37 7.04
C ILE A 213 -3.25 -0.97 6.45
N GLY A 214 -2.42 -0.15 5.83
CA GLY A 214 -1.10 -0.56 5.35
C GLY A 214 -0.08 -0.64 6.49
N VAL A 215 0.88 -1.55 6.40
CA VAL A 215 2.01 -1.66 7.35
C VAL A 215 3.31 -1.49 6.57
N GLY A 216 3.91 -0.32 6.68
CA GLY A 216 5.16 0.06 6.01
C GLY A 216 6.40 -0.45 6.75
N SER A 217 7.58 -0.26 6.16
CA SER A 217 8.90 -0.61 6.74
C SER A 217 9.13 -2.09 7.08
N VAL A 218 8.34 -3.01 6.52
CA VAL A 218 8.43 -4.46 6.77
C VAL A 218 9.32 -5.24 5.80
N CYS A 219 9.72 -4.62 4.68
CA CYS A 219 10.45 -5.31 3.60
C CYS A 219 11.85 -5.81 3.99
N ARG A 220 12.61 -4.99 4.73
CA ARG A 220 14.05 -5.20 4.95
C ARG A 220 14.41 -5.90 6.25
N ARG A 221 13.44 -6.11 7.15
CA ARG A 221 13.69 -6.78 8.44
C ARG A 221 13.94 -8.27 8.27
N SER A 222 14.58 -8.85 9.28
CA SER A 222 14.61 -10.30 9.47
C SER A 222 13.22 -10.79 9.90
N LEU A 223 12.95 -12.09 9.78
CA LEU A 223 11.65 -12.64 10.19
C LEU A 223 11.56 -12.78 11.71
N ASN A 224 12.60 -13.35 12.32
CA ASN A 224 12.56 -13.90 13.69
C ASN A 224 13.31 -13.06 14.72
N HIS A 225 13.79 -11.85 14.41
CA HIS A 225 14.44 -11.03 15.44
C HIS A 225 13.41 -10.68 16.53
N PRO A 226 13.73 -10.90 17.83
CA PRO A 226 12.75 -10.86 18.91
C PRO A 226 12.04 -9.51 19.06
N THR A 227 12.70 -8.41 18.70
CA THR A 227 12.18 -7.04 18.91
C THR A 227 11.86 -6.27 17.62
N HIS A 228 12.46 -6.65 16.50
CA HIS A 228 12.42 -5.91 15.23
C HIS A 228 12.09 -6.81 14.04
N GLY A 229 11.93 -8.11 14.28
CA GLY A 229 11.57 -9.07 13.25
C GLY A 229 10.13 -8.88 12.81
N LEU A 230 9.82 -9.32 11.59
CA LEU A 230 8.45 -9.22 11.07
C LEU A 230 7.44 -9.83 12.04
N TYR A 231 7.70 -11.03 12.56
CA TYR A 231 6.75 -11.72 13.42
C TYR A 231 6.59 -11.08 14.79
N ALA A 232 7.64 -10.45 15.34
CA ALA A 232 7.53 -9.69 16.57
C ALA A 232 6.58 -8.49 16.40
N ILE A 233 6.68 -7.79 15.27
CA ILE A 233 5.80 -6.66 14.97
C ILE A 233 4.37 -7.10 14.71
N LEU A 234 4.17 -8.15 13.91
CA LEU A 234 2.82 -8.66 13.64
C LEU A 234 2.16 -9.18 14.93
N SER A 235 2.89 -9.92 15.75
CA SER A 235 2.38 -10.36 17.06
C SER A 235 2.05 -9.21 17.99
N GLY A 236 2.79 -8.10 17.92
CA GLY A 236 2.50 -6.90 18.72
C GLY A 236 1.27 -6.12 18.24
N LEU A 237 0.94 -6.20 16.95
CA LEU A 237 -0.23 -5.56 16.33
C LEU A 237 -1.49 -6.43 16.38
N GLU A 238 -1.34 -7.74 16.49
CA GLU A 238 -2.45 -8.69 16.57
C GLU A 238 -3.36 -8.36 17.76
N GLY A 239 -4.67 -8.32 17.51
CA GLY A 239 -5.68 -7.95 18.51
C GLY A 239 -5.68 -6.47 18.92
N ARG A 240 -4.78 -5.64 18.39
CA ARG A 240 -4.73 -4.19 18.65
C ARG A 240 -5.43 -3.37 17.57
N LEU A 241 -5.56 -3.89 16.36
CA LEU A 241 -6.36 -3.28 15.31
C LEU A 241 -7.84 -3.28 15.71
N PRO A 242 -8.62 -2.25 15.32
CA PRO A 242 -10.07 -2.26 15.55
C PRO A 242 -10.74 -3.46 14.88
N LYS A 243 -11.92 -3.84 15.38
CA LYS A 243 -12.66 -4.98 14.87
C LYS A 243 -13.00 -4.83 13.38
N GLY A 244 -12.72 -5.88 12.61
CA GLY A 244 -12.97 -5.91 11.16
C GLY A 244 -11.90 -5.22 10.31
N VAL A 245 -10.94 -4.53 10.92
CA VAL A 245 -9.80 -3.94 10.21
C VAL A 245 -8.82 -5.04 9.86
N ARG A 246 -8.39 -5.07 8.59
CA ARG A 246 -7.32 -5.96 8.13
C ARG A 246 -6.11 -5.16 7.65
N ALA A 247 -4.97 -5.82 7.52
CA ALA A 247 -3.72 -5.20 7.14
C ALA A 247 -3.27 -5.56 5.71
N HIS A 248 -2.62 -4.59 5.06
CA HIS A 248 -1.76 -4.83 3.90
C HIS A 248 -0.29 -4.73 4.30
N LEU A 249 0.52 -5.75 3.99
CA LEU A 249 1.95 -5.74 4.32
C LEU A 249 2.81 -5.34 3.10
N PHE A 250 3.50 -4.21 3.19
CA PHE A 250 4.26 -3.67 2.07
C PHE A 250 5.63 -4.34 1.87
N GLY A 251 5.82 -4.97 0.71
CA GLY A 251 7.11 -5.47 0.23
C GLY A 251 7.67 -6.66 1.02
N ILE A 252 6.83 -7.60 1.46
CA ILE A 252 7.28 -8.77 2.23
C ILE A 252 8.13 -9.76 1.42
N LYS A 253 8.85 -10.62 2.14
CA LYS A 253 9.59 -11.76 1.57
C LYS A 253 8.66 -12.96 1.44
N GLY A 254 8.74 -13.69 0.33
CA GLY A 254 7.90 -14.88 0.11
C GLY A 254 8.03 -15.98 1.19
N SER A 255 9.12 -16.00 1.95
CA SER A 255 9.33 -16.96 3.04
C SER A 255 8.41 -16.78 4.24
N CYS A 256 7.79 -15.61 4.45
CA CYS A 256 6.83 -15.43 5.54
C CYS A 256 5.39 -15.83 5.18
N LEU A 257 5.08 -16.09 3.91
CA LEU A 257 3.70 -16.34 3.46
C LEU A 257 3.04 -17.53 4.16
N ALA A 258 3.82 -18.57 4.49
CA ALA A 258 3.31 -19.74 5.19
C ALA A 258 2.82 -19.44 6.61
N GLU A 259 3.40 -18.44 7.27
CA GLU A 259 2.95 -17.95 8.58
C GLU A 259 1.82 -16.94 8.43
N LEU A 260 1.92 -16.04 7.44
CA LEU A 260 0.92 -14.99 7.22
C LEU A 260 -0.46 -15.54 6.88
N LYS A 261 -0.56 -16.67 6.15
CA LYS A 261 -1.86 -17.30 5.84
C LYS A 261 -2.64 -17.73 7.09
N MET A 262 -1.97 -17.87 8.24
CA MET A 262 -2.60 -18.24 9.50
C MET A 262 -3.11 -17.03 10.30
N MET A 263 -2.86 -15.81 9.81
CA MET A 263 -3.28 -14.55 10.43
C MET A 263 -4.45 -13.95 9.63
N ASP A 264 -5.68 -14.15 10.10
CA ASP A 264 -6.92 -13.72 9.45
C ASP A 264 -7.01 -12.19 9.23
N TRP A 265 -6.43 -11.41 10.13
CA TRP A 265 -6.36 -9.96 10.05
C TRP A 265 -5.37 -9.46 8.99
N ILE A 266 -4.65 -10.32 8.28
CA ILE A 266 -3.86 -9.94 7.10
C ILE A 266 -4.72 -10.14 5.84
N ALA A 267 -5.06 -9.05 5.17
CA ALA A 267 -5.85 -9.09 3.93
C ALA A 267 -5.00 -9.30 2.70
N SER A 268 -3.82 -8.67 2.66
CA SER A 268 -2.97 -8.76 1.49
C SER A 268 -1.52 -8.41 1.80
N ALA A 269 -0.65 -8.69 0.86
CA ALA A 269 0.72 -8.24 0.89
C ALA A 269 1.24 -8.07 -0.54
N ASP A 270 2.30 -7.30 -0.73
CA ASP A 270 2.97 -7.18 -2.03
C ASP A 270 4.45 -7.58 -1.99
N SER A 271 5.00 -7.88 -3.17
CA SER A 271 6.45 -8.04 -3.32
C SER A 271 6.92 -7.75 -4.74
N MET A 272 8.05 -7.03 -4.84
CA MET A 272 8.83 -6.87 -6.07
C MET A 272 10.11 -7.73 -6.06
N ALA A 273 10.21 -8.71 -5.15
CA ALA A 273 11.42 -9.53 -4.99
C ALA A 273 11.79 -10.33 -6.25
N TYR A 274 10.80 -10.75 -7.06
CA TYR A 274 11.05 -11.47 -8.30
C TYR A 274 11.89 -10.64 -9.29
N ASP A 275 11.62 -9.34 -9.42
CA ASP A 275 12.27 -8.49 -10.41
C ASP A 275 13.73 -8.21 -10.05
N PHE A 276 13.99 -8.05 -8.74
CA PHE A 276 15.35 -8.01 -8.24
C PHE A 276 16.08 -9.34 -8.44
N GLY A 277 15.44 -10.46 -8.08
CA GLY A 277 16.01 -11.80 -8.30
C GLY A 277 16.31 -12.09 -9.76
N ALA A 278 15.42 -11.70 -10.68
CA ALA A 278 15.59 -11.85 -12.12
C ALA A 278 16.85 -11.12 -12.62
N ARG A 279 17.07 -9.88 -12.15
CA ARG A 279 18.28 -9.09 -12.45
C ARG A 279 19.56 -9.75 -11.93
N VAL A 280 19.54 -10.23 -10.69
CA VAL A 280 20.70 -10.91 -10.07
C VAL A 280 21.04 -12.17 -10.85
N LYS A 281 20.04 -13.03 -11.11
CA LYS A 281 20.21 -14.28 -11.86
C LYS A 281 20.72 -14.04 -13.29
N ALA A 282 20.17 -13.04 -13.98
CA ALA A 282 20.64 -12.69 -15.33
C ALA A 282 22.12 -12.26 -15.30
N ARG A 283 22.52 -11.46 -14.32
CA ARG A 283 23.92 -11.04 -14.12
C ARG A 283 24.84 -12.23 -13.81
N GLU A 284 24.45 -13.12 -12.91
CA GLU A 284 25.23 -14.30 -12.52
C GLU A 284 25.40 -15.27 -13.69
N CYS A 285 24.37 -15.43 -14.53
CA CYS A 285 24.41 -16.28 -15.71
C CYS A 285 25.05 -15.60 -16.94
N GLY A 286 25.43 -14.32 -16.85
CA GLY A 286 26.01 -13.58 -17.99
C GLY A 286 25.04 -13.34 -19.15
N VAL A 287 23.72 -13.31 -18.88
CA VAL A 287 22.67 -13.13 -19.90
C VAL A 287 21.95 -11.79 -19.75
N SER A 288 21.29 -11.33 -20.82
CA SER A 288 20.43 -10.15 -20.74
C SER A 288 19.18 -10.41 -19.90
N ASN A 289 18.80 -9.45 -19.05
CA ASN A 289 17.55 -9.49 -18.28
C ASN A 289 16.35 -9.08 -19.15
N THR A 290 16.00 -9.93 -20.12
CA THR A 290 14.91 -9.66 -21.07
C THR A 290 13.54 -9.59 -20.38
N ILE A 291 12.56 -9.01 -21.06
CA ILE A 291 11.17 -9.01 -20.58
C ILE A 291 10.63 -10.44 -20.42
N GLU A 292 10.95 -11.34 -21.36
CA GLU A 292 10.53 -12.74 -21.31
C GLU A 292 11.08 -13.44 -20.07
N HIS A 293 12.37 -13.26 -19.78
CA HIS A 293 12.99 -13.78 -18.56
C HIS A 293 12.30 -13.22 -17.31
N ARG A 294 12.11 -11.90 -17.23
CA ARG A 294 11.41 -11.27 -16.09
C ARG A 294 9.97 -11.76 -15.92
N SER A 295 9.27 -12.04 -17.01
CA SER A 295 7.89 -12.57 -17.01
C SER A 295 7.84 -14.01 -16.49
N SER A 296 8.78 -14.85 -16.94
CA SER A 296 8.95 -16.21 -16.42
C SER A 296 9.27 -16.22 -14.91
N GLU A 297 10.16 -15.33 -14.49
CA GLU A 297 10.54 -15.16 -13.09
C GLU A 297 9.36 -14.66 -12.23
N MET A 298 8.51 -13.79 -12.78
CA MET A 298 7.26 -13.36 -12.17
C MET A 298 6.31 -14.52 -11.92
N SER A 299 5.98 -15.32 -12.95
CA SER A 299 5.09 -16.47 -12.83
C SER A 299 5.64 -17.53 -11.87
N ARG A 300 6.95 -17.78 -11.90
CA ARG A 300 7.61 -18.69 -10.95
C ARG A 300 7.45 -18.22 -9.51
N TRP A 301 7.61 -16.92 -9.27
CA TRP A 301 7.45 -16.33 -7.95
C TRP A 301 5.99 -16.41 -7.48
N MET A 302 5.03 -16.02 -8.33
CA MET A 302 3.60 -16.06 -8.02
C MET A 302 3.12 -17.49 -7.76
N SER A 303 3.56 -18.46 -8.55
CA SER A 303 3.24 -19.88 -8.33
C SER A 303 3.78 -20.38 -6.99
N SER A 304 5.00 -19.97 -6.62
CA SER A 304 5.59 -20.31 -5.32
C SER A 304 4.85 -19.63 -4.16
N ALA A 305 4.42 -18.37 -4.33
CA ALA A 305 3.62 -17.66 -3.35
C ALA A 305 2.25 -18.33 -3.14
N ALA A 306 1.53 -18.61 -4.24
CA ALA A 306 0.25 -19.31 -4.20
C ALA A 306 0.37 -20.68 -3.51
N SER A 307 1.44 -21.44 -3.79
CA SER A 307 1.68 -22.71 -3.12
C SER A 307 1.88 -22.57 -1.60
N ARG A 308 2.50 -21.48 -1.12
CA ARG A 308 2.69 -21.24 0.32
C ARG A 308 1.43 -20.78 1.02
N LEU A 309 0.52 -20.12 0.29
CA LEU A 309 -0.76 -19.65 0.81
C LEU A 309 -1.83 -20.74 0.89
N LYS A 310 -1.66 -21.86 0.15
CA LYS A 310 -2.55 -23.01 0.29
C LYS A 310 -2.49 -23.61 1.71
N PRO A 311 -3.63 -24.02 2.28
CA PRO A 311 -3.65 -24.81 3.50
C PRO A 311 -2.78 -26.07 3.39
N ALA A 312 -2.05 -26.38 4.44
CA ALA A 312 -1.15 -27.52 4.53
C ALA A 312 -1.37 -28.29 5.84
N PRO A 313 -1.08 -29.61 5.88
CA PRO A 313 -1.14 -30.37 7.12
C PRO A 313 -0.25 -29.75 8.21
N GLY A 314 -0.81 -29.55 9.40
CA GLY A 314 -0.12 -28.93 10.54
C GLY A 314 -0.31 -27.41 10.65
N ASP A 315 -0.96 -26.76 9.68
CA ASP A 315 -1.36 -25.36 9.83
C ASP A 315 -2.30 -25.19 11.04
N GLN A 316 -1.98 -24.20 11.88
CA GLN A 316 -2.81 -23.80 13.02
C GLN A 316 -3.35 -22.40 12.74
N PHE A 317 -4.46 -22.33 12.01
CA PHE A 317 -5.15 -21.07 11.78
C PHE A 317 -5.53 -20.45 13.13
N ARG A 318 -5.11 -19.21 13.33
CA ARG A 318 -5.36 -18.51 14.59
C ARG A 318 -6.86 -18.28 14.72
N LEU A 319 -7.43 -18.71 15.83
CA LEU A 319 -8.84 -18.48 16.11
C LEU A 319 -9.05 -16.98 16.23
N SER A 320 -9.99 -16.43 15.47
CA SER A 320 -10.45 -15.06 15.67
C SER A 320 -11.02 -14.98 17.10
N LEU A 321 -10.28 -14.40 18.04
CA LEU A 321 -10.81 -14.10 19.36
C LEU A 321 -11.83 -12.97 19.17
N SER A 322 -13.08 -13.38 18.94
CA SER A 322 -14.22 -12.48 18.85
C SER A 322 -14.45 -11.91 20.24
N HIS A 323 -13.82 -10.78 20.53
CA HIS A 323 -14.24 -9.89 21.61
C HIS A 323 -15.11 -8.76 21.04
#